data_AF-B9M6X7-F1
#
_entry.id   AF-B9M6X7-F1
#
_cell.length_a   1.000
_cell.length_b   1.000
_cell.length_c   1.000
_cell.angle_alpha   90.00
_cell.angle_beta   90.00
_cell.angle_gamma   90.00
#
_symmetry.space_group_name_H-M   'P 1'
#
loop_
_entity.id
_entity.type
_entity.pdbx_description
1 polymer ?
#
loop_
_entity_poly.entity_id
_entity_poly.type
_entity_poly.pdbx_seq_one_letter_code
_entity_poly.pdbx_strand_id
1 'polypeptide(L)'
;MSLQEGMTGLFPAEAEIPVNYRLSEPVEMNRFLLNGELRRWEGPMQEVFSPVCVRNGTDLSRKMIGRFPVMTEGDALAALAAAVEAYDSGRGKWPTMPVAARIECIQEFAWRMKEKRGEVVRLLMWEIGKSLKDSEKEFDRTVDYIIDTIDALKELDRVSSRFVVQQGIIGQIRRSPLGVTLCMGPYNYPLNETFTTLIPALIMGNTVLLKPPRHGILLFSPLLGAFHESFPPGVVNTLFGAGRTITPPLMSSGKVDVLAFIGSSKAADALQKEHPKMHRLRSVLGLEAKNPAIILPDADLDMSVEECLVGSLSFNGQRCTAIKIIFVHQSIAEKFVTSFAKAITALTYGMPWEPGVVITPLPEPGKPEYLSGLVADARRHGASVANEGGGSVRETFFYPALLYPVTAQMRIYTEEQFGPVIPVLPFSDISDPIEYITASEYGQQVSIFGHETTELANLIDPLVNQVSRVNINSQCQRGPDIFPFTGRKDSAVGTLSVSDALRAFSIRALVAARDSDQNKEIIRNIVREGKSNFLSTDFIL
;
A
#
# COMPACT_ATOMS: atom_id res chain seq x y z
N MET A 1 -25.57 8.70 25.16
CA MET A 1 -24.94 10.01 24.94
C MET A 1 -25.34 10.44 23.54
N SER A 2 -25.82 11.67 23.36
CA SER A 2 -26.11 12.15 22.01
C SER A 2 -24.81 12.25 21.20
N LEU A 3 -24.88 12.16 19.86
CA LEU A 3 -23.69 12.30 19.02
C LEU A 3 -22.97 13.64 19.30
N GLN A 4 -23.73 14.71 19.53
CA GLN A 4 -23.19 16.03 19.81
C GLN A 4 -22.39 16.08 21.13
N GLU A 5 -22.90 15.45 22.19
CA GLU A 5 -22.17 15.31 23.47
C GLU A 5 -20.91 14.47 23.29
N GLY A 6 -21.00 13.35 22.56
CA GLY A 6 -19.85 12.47 22.29
C GLY A 6 -18.76 13.15 21.46
N MET A 7 -19.14 13.93 20.45
CA MET A 7 -18.19 14.70 19.63
C MET A 7 -17.53 15.86 20.39
N THR A 8 -18.23 16.48 21.35
CA THR A 8 -17.64 17.54 22.17
C THR A 8 -16.50 17.00 23.04
N GLY A 9 -16.66 15.80 23.59
CA GLY A 9 -15.66 15.11 24.42
C GLY A 9 -14.66 14.25 23.67
N LEU A 10 -14.74 14.16 22.32
CA LEU A 10 -13.98 13.20 21.51
C LEU A 10 -12.46 13.25 21.73
N PHE A 11 -11.89 14.45 21.70
CA PHE A 11 -10.44 14.61 21.84
C PHE A 11 -10.04 14.74 23.31
N PRO A 12 -9.05 13.96 23.78
CA PRO A 12 -8.67 13.88 25.18
C PRO A 12 -7.85 15.11 25.61
N ALA A 13 -7.88 15.43 26.89
CA ALA A 13 -6.80 16.19 27.53
C ALA A 13 -5.55 15.29 27.69
N GLU A 14 -4.36 15.89 27.81
CA GLU A 14 -3.09 15.15 27.91
C GLU A 14 -3.11 14.12 29.07
N ALA A 15 -3.73 14.46 30.19
CA ALA A 15 -3.86 13.60 31.36
C ALA A 15 -4.84 12.41 31.17
N GLU A 16 -5.74 12.50 30.19
CA GLU A 16 -6.74 11.45 29.88
C GLU A 16 -6.18 10.37 28.95
N ILE A 17 -5.08 10.67 28.24
CA ILE A 17 -4.40 9.69 27.38
C ILE A 17 -3.82 8.58 28.27
N PRO A 18 -4.06 7.28 27.99
CA PRO A 18 -3.50 6.21 28.83
C PRO A 18 -1.97 6.17 28.76
N VAL A 19 -1.32 5.96 29.90
CA VAL A 19 0.14 6.04 30.07
C VAL A 19 0.91 5.20 29.04
N ASN A 20 0.44 3.98 28.75
CA ASN A 20 1.09 3.07 27.81
C ASN A 20 1.10 3.57 26.36
N TYR A 21 0.20 4.50 26.01
CA TYR A 21 0.08 5.05 24.66
C TYR A 21 0.60 6.48 24.56
N ARG A 22 0.96 7.13 25.68
CA ARG A 22 1.54 8.48 25.64
C ARG A 22 2.84 8.49 24.85
N LEU A 23 3.05 9.57 24.10
CA LEU A 23 4.36 9.96 23.60
C LEU A 23 4.98 10.84 24.68
N SER A 24 5.99 10.32 25.38
CA SER A 24 6.70 11.07 26.42
C SER A 24 7.42 12.28 25.85
N GLU A 25 7.99 12.12 24.65
CA GLU A 25 8.67 13.16 23.89
C GLU A 25 8.38 12.99 22.40
N PRO A 26 8.42 14.09 21.60
CA PRO A 26 8.39 14.01 20.15
C PRO A 26 9.53 13.16 19.59
N VAL A 27 9.26 12.38 18.53
CA VAL A 27 10.27 11.55 17.87
C VAL A 27 11.24 12.42 17.07
N GLU A 28 12.51 12.33 17.45
CA GLU A 28 13.62 13.02 16.82
C GLU A 28 14.26 12.16 15.73
N MET A 29 13.69 12.16 14.53
CA MET A 29 14.21 11.40 13.39
C MET A 29 15.41 12.12 12.74
N ASN A 30 16.47 12.36 13.50
CA ASN A 30 17.65 13.10 13.04
C ASN A 30 18.73 12.20 12.41
N ARG A 31 18.39 10.97 12.03
CA ARG A 31 19.30 10.02 11.38
C ARG A 31 18.75 9.54 10.05
N PHE A 32 19.65 9.16 9.16
CA PHE A 32 19.34 8.57 7.86
C PHE A 32 20.41 7.55 7.46
N LEU A 33 20.03 6.56 6.68
CA LEU A 33 20.95 5.54 6.17
C LEU A 33 21.47 5.96 4.80
N LEU A 34 22.79 6.07 4.67
CA LEU A 34 23.47 6.36 3.41
C LEU A 34 24.74 5.52 3.31
N ASN A 35 24.84 4.72 2.25
CA ASN A 35 25.99 3.88 1.97
C ASN A 35 26.42 2.98 3.15
N GLY A 36 25.46 2.37 3.85
CA GLY A 36 25.75 1.50 5.00
C GLY A 36 26.12 2.24 6.29
N GLU A 37 26.04 3.57 6.32
CA GLU A 37 26.28 4.35 7.53
C GLU A 37 24.99 5.02 8.01
N LEU A 38 24.73 4.91 9.31
CA LEU A 38 23.66 5.66 9.95
C LEU A 38 24.17 7.07 10.32
N ARG A 39 23.93 8.03 9.43
CA ARG A 39 24.43 9.40 9.55
C ARG A 39 23.45 10.28 10.33
N ARG A 40 23.99 11.27 11.02
CA ARG A 40 23.21 12.33 11.69
C ARG A 40 22.94 13.47 10.72
N TRP A 41 21.71 13.97 10.74
CA TRP A 41 21.26 15.12 9.97
C TRP A 41 21.44 16.40 10.78
N GLU A 42 22.11 17.39 10.19
CA GLU A 42 22.37 18.71 10.79
C GLU A 42 21.61 19.85 10.08
N GLY A 43 20.81 19.52 9.05
CA GLY A 43 20.05 20.48 8.26
C GLY A 43 18.65 20.77 8.82
N PRO A 44 17.81 21.48 8.05
CA PRO A 44 16.43 21.77 8.44
C PRO A 44 15.61 20.49 8.66
N MET A 45 14.68 20.55 9.62
CA MET A 45 13.76 19.46 9.96
C MET A 45 12.33 19.94 9.75
N GLN A 46 11.45 19.03 9.32
CA GLN A 46 10.02 19.26 9.16
C GLN A 46 9.28 18.63 10.33
N GLU A 47 8.46 19.42 11.02
CA GLU A 47 7.59 18.95 12.10
C GLU A 47 6.46 18.05 11.58
N VAL A 48 6.08 17.08 12.40
CA VAL A 48 5.00 16.12 12.19
C VAL A 48 3.95 16.31 13.27
N PHE A 49 2.71 16.52 12.84
CA PHE A 49 1.57 16.70 13.73
C PHE A 49 0.62 15.52 13.62
N SER A 50 0.20 14.99 14.77
CA SER A 50 -0.80 13.93 14.86
C SER A 50 -2.16 14.40 14.35
N PRO A 51 -3.00 13.52 13.76
CA PRO A 51 -4.42 13.78 13.64
C PRO A 51 -5.16 13.72 14.99
N VAL A 52 -4.57 13.15 16.03
CA VAL A 52 -5.13 13.20 17.38
C VAL A 52 -4.88 14.60 17.96
N CYS A 53 -5.96 15.37 18.08
CA CYS A 53 -5.93 16.64 18.79
C CYS A 53 -5.93 16.41 20.31
N VAL A 54 -5.31 17.33 21.04
CA VAL A 54 -5.28 17.35 22.50
C VAL A 54 -5.98 18.60 22.99
N ARG A 55 -6.82 18.42 24.02
CA ARG A 55 -7.59 19.48 24.67
C ARG A 55 -6.77 20.19 25.74
N ASN A 56 -6.73 21.52 25.66
CA ASN A 56 -6.20 22.40 26.69
C ASN A 56 -7.23 23.47 27.05
N GLY A 57 -7.93 23.30 28.17
CA GLY A 57 -9.12 24.10 28.48
C GLY A 57 -10.22 23.88 27.42
N THR A 58 -10.61 24.95 26.73
CA THR A 58 -11.58 24.90 25.62
C THR A 58 -10.94 24.67 24.25
N ASP A 59 -9.62 24.81 24.15
CA ASP A 59 -8.90 24.79 22.88
C ASP A 59 -8.50 23.37 22.49
N LEU A 60 -8.57 23.09 21.19
CA LEU A 60 -8.07 21.87 20.59
C LEU A 60 -6.91 22.21 19.67
N SER A 61 -5.84 21.44 19.76
CA SER A 61 -4.70 21.56 18.85
C SER A 61 -4.11 20.20 18.54
N ARG A 62 -3.60 20.05 17.31
CA ARG A 62 -2.87 18.84 16.92
C ARG A 62 -1.57 18.75 17.69
N LYS A 63 -1.27 17.58 18.24
CA LYS A 63 -0.01 17.35 18.96
C LYS A 63 1.15 17.23 17.98
N MET A 64 2.23 17.97 18.20
CA MET A 64 3.51 17.74 17.51
C MET A 64 4.14 16.47 18.08
N ILE A 65 4.35 15.46 17.24
CA ILE A 65 4.76 14.11 17.64
C ILE A 65 6.16 13.73 17.17
N GLY A 66 6.80 14.60 16.38
CA GLY A 66 8.17 14.41 15.94
C GLY A 66 8.56 15.34 14.81
N ARG A 67 9.75 15.12 14.28
CA ARG A 67 10.27 15.84 13.12
C ARG A 67 11.21 14.96 12.30
N PHE A 68 11.31 15.22 10.99
CA PHE A 68 12.15 14.45 10.06
C PHE A 68 13.00 15.37 9.15
N PRO A 69 14.05 14.84 8.51
CA PRO A 69 14.98 15.64 7.70
C PRO A 69 14.34 16.23 6.44
N VAL A 70 14.67 17.48 6.13
CA VAL A 70 14.35 18.11 4.84
C VAL A 70 15.56 18.03 3.92
N MET A 71 15.70 16.89 3.24
CA MET A 71 16.84 16.67 2.34
C MET A 71 16.73 17.50 1.06
N THR A 72 17.89 17.73 0.46
CA THR A 72 18.09 18.48 -0.78
C THR A 72 18.25 17.55 -1.99
N GLU A 73 18.30 18.14 -3.18
CA GLU A 73 18.69 17.43 -4.40
C GLU A 73 20.08 16.77 -4.27
N GLY A 74 21.05 17.45 -3.65
CA GLY A 74 22.40 16.91 -3.47
C GLY A 74 22.41 15.63 -2.62
N ASP A 75 21.61 15.60 -1.55
CA ASP A 75 21.45 14.41 -0.71
C ASP A 75 20.80 13.26 -1.48
N ALA A 76 19.79 13.56 -2.31
CA ALA A 76 19.15 12.58 -3.17
C ALA A 76 20.13 11.94 -4.15
N LEU A 77 20.95 12.77 -4.82
CA LEU A 77 21.96 12.31 -5.77
C LEU A 77 23.09 11.53 -5.10
N ALA A 78 23.44 11.86 -3.85
CA ALA A 78 24.42 11.09 -3.06
C ALA A 78 23.88 9.69 -2.73
N ALA A 79 22.61 9.57 -2.33
CA ALA A 79 21.98 8.27 -2.10
C ALA A 79 21.90 7.44 -3.39
N LEU A 80 21.55 8.08 -4.51
CA LEU A 80 21.55 7.43 -5.81
C LEU A 80 22.95 6.93 -6.20
N ALA A 81 23.99 7.75 -5.98
CA ALA A 81 25.36 7.36 -6.28
C ALA A 81 25.77 6.10 -5.48
N ALA A 82 25.45 6.05 -4.19
CA ALA A 82 25.71 4.89 -3.34
C ALA A 82 24.97 3.63 -3.82
N ALA A 83 23.70 3.75 -4.22
CA ALA A 83 22.92 2.63 -4.77
C ALA A 83 23.52 2.12 -6.09
N VAL A 84 23.87 3.03 -7.00
CA VAL A 84 24.49 2.71 -8.29
C VAL A 84 25.84 2.01 -8.10
N GLU A 85 26.65 2.49 -7.16
CA GLU A 85 27.94 1.89 -6.82
C GLU A 85 27.77 0.49 -6.21
N ALA A 86 26.85 0.32 -5.26
CA ALA A 86 26.57 -0.99 -4.66
C ALA A 86 26.01 -2.00 -5.66
N TYR A 87 25.26 -1.55 -6.67
CA TYR A 87 24.81 -2.41 -7.77
C TYR A 87 25.96 -2.74 -8.75
N ASP A 88 26.86 -1.79 -9.02
CA ASP A 88 27.99 -1.90 -9.96
C ASP A 88 27.62 -2.58 -11.29
N SER A 89 26.56 -2.09 -11.95
CA SER A 89 26.05 -2.68 -13.20
C SER A 89 25.80 -4.20 -13.12
N GLY A 90 25.38 -4.69 -11.96
CA GLY A 90 25.11 -6.11 -11.70
C GLY A 90 26.32 -6.93 -11.24
N ARG A 91 27.51 -6.34 -11.08
CA ARG A 91 28.72 -7.02 -10.59
C ARG A 91 28.96 -6.84 -9.09
N GLY A 92 28.23 -5.91 -8.47
CA GLY A 92 28.41 -5.59 -7.06
C GLY A 92 28.16 -6.78 -6.14
N LYS A 93 28.62 -6.68 -4.89
CA LYS A 93 28.48 -7.75 -3.89
C LYS A 93 27.02 -8.19 -3.73
N TRP A 94 26.07 -7.27 -3.76
CA TRP A 94 24.65 -7.56 -3.55
C TRP A 94 23.97 -8.29 -4.72
N PRO A 95 24.00 -7.78 -5.97
CA PRO A 95 23.36 -8.47 -7.10
C PRO A 95 24.00 -9.83 -7.43
N THR A 96 25.27 -10.05 -7.09
CA THR A 96 25.99 -11.33 -7.30
C THR A 96 25.94 -12.27 -6.09
N MET A 97 25.42 -11.81 -4.95
CA MET A 97 25.28 -12.60 -3.72
C MET A 97 24.45 -13.88 -3.99
N PRO A 98 24.77 -15.03 -3.36
CA PRO A 98 23.89 -16.19 -3.40
C PRO A 98 22.48 -15.85 -2.86
N VAL A 99 21.44 -16.50 -3.40
CA VAL A 99 20.05 -16.31 -2.95
C VAL A 99 19.91 -16.57 -1.45
N ALA A 100 20.56 -17.62 -0.94
CA ALA A 100 20.55 -17.97 0.49
C ALA A 100 21.09 -16.84 1.38
N ALA A 101 22.22 -16.24 1.02
CA ALA A 101 22.79 -15.14 1.78
C ALA A 101 21.93 -13.86 1.71
N ARG A 102 21.23 -13.60 0.60
CA ARG A 102 20.24 -12.51 0.56
C ARG A 102 19.03 -12.79 1.45
N ILE A 103 18.57 -14.05 1.51
CA ILE A 103 17.50 -14.47 2.43
C ILE A 103 17.95 -14.24 3.88
N GLU A 104 19.18 -14.60 4.25
CA GLU A 104 19.72 -14.36 5.60
C GLU A 104 19.68 -12.86 5.97
N CYS A 105 20.07 -11.96 5.07
CA CYS A 105 19.94 -10.51 5.29
C CYS A 105 18.49 -10.07 5.54
N ILE A 106 17.53 -10.60 4.76
CA ILE A 106 16.10 -10.25 4.94
C ILE A 106 15.55 -10.85 6.24
N GLN A 107 15.98 -12.05 6.63
CA GLN A 107 15.59 -12.69 7.89
C GLN A 107 16.13 -11.93 9.09
N GLU A 108 17.39 -11.49 9.04
CA GLU A 108 18.00 -10.64 10.08
C GLU A 108 17.25 -9.32 10.21
N PHE A 109 16.92 -8.69 9.08
CA PHE A 109 16.09 -7.49 9.07
C PHE A 109 14.71 -7.74 9.70
N ALA A 110 14.02 -8.83 9.34
CA ALA A 110 12.71 -9.16 9.89
C ALA A 110 12.76 -9.44 11.40
N TRP A 111 13.82 -10.11 11.87
CA TRP A 111 14.04 -10.37 13.29
C TRP A 111 14.20 -9.06 14.08
N ARG A 112 15.06 -8.15 13.62
CA ARG A 112 15.26 -6.82 14.24
C ARG A 112 14.03 -5.94 14.16
N MET A 113 13.31 -6.00 13.04
CA MET A 113 12.05 -5.27 12.87
C MET A 113 11.04 -5.68 13.94
N LYS A 114 10.90 -6.98 14.26
CA LYS A 114 9.98 -7.47 15.31
C LYS A 114 10.25 -6.85 16.67
N GLU A 115 11.51 -6.59 17.02
CA GLU A 115 11.88 -5.92 18.29
C GLU A 115 11.33 -4.47 18.36
N LYS A 116 11.02 -3.87 17.20
CA LYS A 116 10.48 -2.51 17.06
C LYS A 116 8.96 -2.46 16.96
N ARG A 117 8.25 -3.58 17.09
CA ARG A 117 6.79 -3.67 16.96
C ARG A 117 6.06 -2.59 17.76
N GLY A 118 6.36 -2.50 19.06
CA GLY A 118 5.67 -1.56 19.96
C GLY A 118 5.86 -0.09 19.58
N GLU A 119 7.06 0.29 19.13
CA GLU A 119 7.37 1.65 18.67
C GLU A 119 6.64 1.97 17.36
N VAL A 120 6.69 1.05 16.39
CA VAL A 120 6.04 1.21 15.08
C VAL A 120 4.51 1.27 15.21
N VAL A 121 3.90 0.37 16.01
CA VAL A 121 2.45 0.36 16.26
C VAL A 121 2.01 1.68 16.89
N ARG A 122 2.75 2.18 17.89
CA ARG A 122 2.45 3.47 18.52
C ARG A 122 2.50 4.62 17.51
N LEU A 123 3.49 4.63 16.62
CA LEU A 123 3.63 5.68 15.60
C LEU A 123 2.56 5.58 14.51
N LEU A 124 2.12 4.38 14.12
CA LEU A 124 0.96 4.21 13.23
C LEU A 124 -0.31 4.80 13.86
N MET A 125 -0.55 4.56 15.15
CA MET A 125 -1.70 5.15 15.85
C MET A 125 -1.60 6.68 15.91
N TRP A 126 -0.45 7.21 16.32
CA TRP A 126 -0.29 8.65 16.54
C TRP A 126 -0.13 9.44 15.25
N GLU A 127 0.52 8.93 14.21
CA GLU A 127 0.78 9.71 12.99
C GLU A 127 -0.30 9.48 11.93
N ILE A 128 -0.84 8.26 11.84
CA ILE A 128 -1.81 7.87 10.81
C ILE A 128 -3.25 7.82 11.35
N GLY A 129 -3.43 7.73 12.68
CA GLY A 129 -4.75 7.63 13.28
C GLY A 129 -5.39 6.25 13.15
N LYS A 130 -4.62 5.19 12.85
CA LYS A 130 -5.16 3.82 12.83
C LYS A 130 -5.54 3.37 14.23
N SER A 131 -6.61 2.58 14.34
CA SER A 131 -6.90 1.88 15.60
C SER A 131 -5.69 1.02 16.03
N LEU A 132 -5.57 0.74 17.33
CA LEU A 132 -4.53 -0.15 17.85
C LEU A 132 -4.54 -1.50 17.12
N LYS A 133 -5.73 -2.11 16.99
CA LYS A 133 -5.93 -3.38 16.29
C LYS A 133 -5.46 -3.32 14.84
N ASP A 134 -5.77 -2.25 14.11
CA ASP A 134 -5.35 -2.12 12.71
C ASP A 134 -3.85 -1.85 12.56
N SER A 135 -3.26 -1.12 13.51
CA SER A 135 -1.82 -0.85 13.56
C SER A 135 -1.02 -2.11 13.85
N GLU A 136 -1.47 -2.91 14.82
CA GLU A 136 -0.93 -4.23 15.12
C GLU A 136 -1.04 -5.17 13.92
N LYS A 137 -2.23 -5.25 13.33
CA LYS A 137 -2.49 -6.06 12.14
C LYS A 137 -1.61 -5.64 10.96
N GLU A 138 -1.39 -4.34 10.74
CA GLU A 138 -0.51 -3.87 9.68
C GLU A 138 0.94 -4.32 9.90
N PHE A 139 1.44 -4.19 11.13
CA PHE A 139 2.78 -4.63 11.48
C PHE A 139 2.94 -6.15 11.30
N ASP A 140 2.06 -6.93 11.92
CA ASP A 140 2.13 -8.39 11.92
C ASP A 140 2.02 -8.92 10.49
N ARG A 141 1.07 -8.41 9.70
CA ARG A 141 0.93 -8.77 8.29
C ARG A 141 2.16 -8.40 7.45
N THR A 142 2.88 -7.33 7.79
CA THR A 142 4.12 -6.97 7.09
C THR A 142 5.21 -8.01 7.32
N VAL A 143 5.32 -8.48 8.57
CA VAL A 143 6.25 -9.55 8.94
C VAL A 143 5.88 -10.86 8.25
N ASP A 144 4.60 -11.24 8.27
CA ASP A 144 4.11 -12.44 7.58
C ASP A 144 4.41 -12.36 6.08
N TYR A 145 4.15 -11.21 5.45
CA TYR A 145 4.47 -10.99 4.04
C TYR A 145 5.96 -11.18 3.73
N ILE A 146 6.87 -10.74 4.62
CA ILE A 146 8.32 -10.95 4.44
C ILE A 146 8.65 -12.44 4.44
N ILE A 147 8.08 -13.20 5.38
CA ILE A 147 8.31 -14.64 5.53
C ILE A 147 7.75 -15.37 4.30
N ASP A 148 6.51 -15.08 3.91
CA ASP A 148 5.88 -15.66 2.73
C ASP A 148 6.69 -15.36 1.45
N THR A 149 7.26 -14.15 1.34
CA THR A 149 8.11 -13.76 0.20
C THR A 149 9.42 -14.52 0.16
N ILE A 150 10.03 -14.81 1.32
CA ILE A 150 11.20 -15.70 1.41
C ILE A 150 10.84 -17.09 0.91
N ASP A 151 9.73 -17.67 1.39
CA ASP A 151 9.31 -19.02 1.02
C ASP A 151 8.97 -19.13 -0.47
N ALA A 152 8.29 -18.12 -1.03
CA ALA A 152 8.03 -18.05 -2.46
C ALA A 152 9.31 -17.92 -3.29
N LEU A 153 10.34 -17.23 -2.78
CA LEU A 153 11.64 -17.17 -3.45
C LEU A 153 12.36 -18.52 -3.42
N LYS A 154 12.33 -19.24 -2.29
CA LYS A 154 12.90 -20.60 -2.20
C LYS A 154 12.27 -21.52 -3.23
N GLU A 155 10.93 -21.47 -3.37
CA GLU A 155 10.22 -22.23 -4.40
C GLU A 155 10.68 -21.84 -5.80
N LEU A 156 10.72 -20.53 -6.08
CA LEU A 156 11.13 -20.01 -7.38
C LEU A 156 12.56 -20.41 -7.75
N ASP A 157 13.48 -20.36 -6.79
CA ASP A 157 14.88 -20.76 -6.96
C ASP A 157 15.00 -22.27 -7.22
N ARG A 158 14.27 -23.09 -6.45
CA ARG A 158 14.20 -24.55 -6.64
C ARG A 158 13.73 -24.93 -8.04
N VAL A 159 12.67 -24.30 -8.54
CA VAL A 159 12.16 -24.53 -9.91
C VAL A 159 13.18 -24.09 -10.96
N SER A 160 13.92 -23.01 -10.70
CA SER A 160 14.88 -22.41 -11.64
C SER A 160 16.29 -23.06 -11.63
N SER A 161 16.56 -23.97 -10.69
CA SER A 161 17.86 -24.64 -10.53
C SER A 161 18.20 -25.63 -11.66
N ARG A 162 17.21 -26.03 -12.46
CA ARG A 162 17.34 -27.12 -13.46
C ARG A 162 17.92 -26.63 -14.78
N PHE A 163 18.75 -27.47 -15.41
CA PHE A 163 19.13 -27.31 -16.82
C PHE A 163 18.08 -27.94 -17.73
N VAL A 164 17.83 -27.30 -18.87
CA VAL A 164 16.97 -27.81 -19.95
C VAL A 164 17.81 -27.98 -21.22
N VAL A 165 17.52 -28.99 -22.02
CA VAL A 165 18.14 -29.18 -23.34
C VAL A 165 17.05 -29.15 -24.40
N GLN A 166 17.14 -28.21 -25.33
CA GLN A 166 16.17 -28.07 -26.41
C GLN A 166 16.90 -27.67 -27.69
N GLN A 167 16.59 -28.36 -28.80
CA GLN A 167 17.17 -28.09 -30.12
C GLN A 167 18.72 -28.04 -30.11
N GLY A 168 19.36 -28.90 -29.32
CA GLY A 168 20.83 -28.97 -29.21
C GLY A 168 21.46 -27.80 -28.43
N ILE A 169 20.69 -27.10 -27.60
CA ILE A 169 21.16 -26.06 -26.69
C ILE A 169 20.87 -26.48 -25.26
N ILE A 170 21.91 -26.51 -24.42
CA ILE A 170 21.81 -26.65 -22.97
C ILE A 170 21.56 -25.26 -22.40
N GLY A 171 20.57 -25.09 -21.53
CA GLY A 171 20.24 -23.81 -20.93
C GLY A 171 19.85 -23.93 -19.47
N GLN A 172 20.26 -22.96 -18.64
CA GLN A 172 19.68 -22.76 -17.32
C GLN A 172 19.05 -21.38 -17.25
N ILE A 173 17.79 -21.34 -16.80
CA ILE A 173 16.98 -20.12 -16.77
C ILE A 173 16.72 -19.77 -15.31
N ARG A 174 17.29 -18.65 -14.85
CA ARG A 174 17.04 -18.07 -13.53
C ARG A 174 16.58 -16.63 -13.67
N ARG A 175 16.21 -15.99 -12.55
CA ARG A 175 15.86 -14.57 -12.54
C ARG A 175 17.01 -13.73 -11.99
N SER A 176 17.27 -12.61 -12.65
CA SER A 176 18.30 -11.64 -12.29
C SER A 176 17.67 -10.30 -11.88
N PRO A 177 18.34 -9.51 -11.01
CA PRO A 177 17.88 -8.18 -10.64
C PRO A 177 17.81 -7.24 -11.84
N LEU A 178 17.03 -6.17 -11.69
CA LEU A 178 16.86 -5.12 -12.69
C LEU A 178 17.86 -3.98 -12.50
N GLY A 179 18.13 -3.58 -11.25
CA GLY A 179 19.10 -2.53 -10.93
C GLY A 179 18.69 -1.67 -9.75
N VAL A 180 18.75 -0.35 -9.92
CA VAL A 180 18.39 0.60 -8.86
C VAL A 180 16.89 0.80 -8.83
N THR A 181 16.28 0.56 -7.67
CA THR A 181 14.84 0.70 -7.45
C THR A 181 14.54 1.92 -6.57
N LEU A 182 13.66 2.80 -7.03
CA LEU A 182 13.05 3.85 -6.20
C LEU A 182 11.74 3.31 -5.61
N CYS A 183 11.71 3.10 -4.29
CA CYS A 183 10.56 2.59 -3.54
C CYS A 183 9.85 3.72 -2.79
N MET A 184 8.56 3.90 -3.08
CA MET A 184 7.69 4.92 -2.50
C MET A 184 6.32 4.34 -2.19
N GLY A 185 6.04 4.10 -0.91
CA GLY A 185 4.71 3.66 -0.45
C GLY A 185 3.78 4.82 -0.11
N PRO A 186 2.49 4.54 0.14
CA PRO A 186 1.47 5.53 0.44
C PRO A 186 1.35 5.76 1.95
N TYR A 187 0.63 6.81 2.36
CA TYR A 187 0.47 7.10 3.80
C TYR A 187 -0.51 6.20 4.53
N ASN A 188 -1.43 5.54 3.83
CA ASN A 188 -2.56 4.85 4.44
C ASN A 188 -2.16 3.46 4.97
N TYR A 189 -1.13 2.83 4.43
CA TYR A 189 -0.45 1.66 4.97
C TYR A 189 1.06 1.86 4.81
N PRO A 190 1.64 2.84 5.53
CA PRO A 190 2.99 3.33 5.27
C PRO A 190 4.05 2.27 5.55
N LEU A 191 3.75 1.30 6.42
CA LEU A 191 4.61 0.15 6.64
C LEU A 191 4.33 -0.92 5.58
N ASN A 192 3.14 -1.52 5.60
CA ASN A 192 2.90 -2.73 4.80
C ASN A 192 3.05 -2.48 3.29
N GLU A 193 2.42 -1.45 2.75
CA GLU A 193 2.44 -1.23 1.30
C GLU A 193 3.82 -0.82 0.78
N THR A 194 4.59 -0.04 1.56
CA THR A 194 6.00 0.23 1.26
C THR A 194 6.80 -1.07 1.18
N PHE A 195 6.61 -1.96 2.15
CA PHE A 195 7.39 -3.19 2.27
C PHE A 195 7.00 -4.24 1.22
N THR A 196 5.76 -4.20 0.72
CA THR A 196 5.32 -5.08 -0.38
C THR A 196 5.99 -4.80 -1.72
N THR A 197 6.73 -3.70 -1.84
CA THR A 197 7.59 -3.40 -2.99
C THR A 197 9.07 -3.46 -2.64
N LEU A 198 9.44 -2.98 -1.45
CA LEU A 198 10.83 -2.92 -0.99
C LEU A 198 11.45 -4.31 -0.78
N ILE A 199 10.73 -5.23 -0.13
CA ILE A 199 11.24 -6.57 0.18
C ILE A 199 11.48 -7.40 -1.08
N PRO A 200 10.53 -7.53 -2.03
CA PRO A 200 10.79 -8.24 -3.28
C PRO A 200 11.87 -7.56 -4.13
N ALA A 201 12.01 -6.23 -4.09
CA ALA A 201 13.13 -5.55 -4.76
C ALA A 201 14.48 -5.99 -4.18
N LEU A 202 14.64 -5.89 -2.85
CA LEU A 202 15.89 -6.24 -2.15
C LEU A 202 16.25 -7.71 -2.34
N ILE A 203 15.32 -8.62 -2.04
CA ILE A 203 15.60 -10.06 -2.02
C ILE A 203 15.94 -10.61 -3.42
N MET A 204 15.45 -9.94 -4.49
CA MET A 204 15.82 -10.25 -5.87
C MET A 204 17.18 -9.68 -6.31
N GLY A 205 17.88 -8.95 -5.44
CA GLY A 205 19.23 -8.43 -5.68
C GLY A 205 19.31 -6.99 -6.19
N ASN A 206 18.19 -6.24 -6.16
CA ASN A 206 18.19 -4.82 -6.50
C ASN A 206 18.72 -3.99 -5.32
N THR A 207 19.30 -2.82 -5.62
CA THR A 207 19.59 -1.79 -4.61
C THR A 207 18.42 -0.82 -4.53
N VAL A 208 18.10 -0.31 -3.35
CA VAL A 208 16.88 0.46 -3.09
C VAL A 208 17.18 1.87 -2.58
N LEU A 209 16.49 2.84 -3.18
CA LEU A 209 16.24 4.16 -2.63
C LEU A 209 14.87 4.14 -1.96
N LEU A 210 14.84 4.09 -0.63
CA LEU A 210 13.60 4.12 0.15
C LEU A 210 13.24 5.58 0.41
N LYS A 211 12.15 6.04 -0.19
CA LYS A 211 11.54 7.33 0.13
C LYS A 211 10.17 7.11 0.77
N PRO A 212 10.06 7.20 2.10
CA PRO A 212 8.79 7.07 2.79
C PRO A 212 7.74 8.11 2.38
N PRO A 213 6.45 7.83 2.62
CA PRO A 213 5.39 8.82 2.50
C PRO A 213 5.61 9.99 3.48
N ARG A 214 5.02 11.15 3.17
CA ARG A 214 5.08 12.33 4.05
C ARG A 214 4.37 12.11 5.38
N HIS A 215 3.25 11.40 5.36
CA HIS A 215 2.49 10.99 6.55
C HIS A 215 2.81 9.52 6.82
N GLY A 216 3.10 9.17 8.06
CA GLY A 216 3.59 7.86 8.48
C GLY A 216 5.10 7.71 8.37
N ILE A 217 5.85 8.82 8.38
CA ILE A 217 7.30 8.82 8.17
C ILE A 217 8.07 8.42 9.44
N LEU A 218 7.54 8.76 10.63
CA LEU A 218 8.29 8.58 11.88
C LEU A 218 8.49 7.10 12.22
N LEU A 219 7.58 6.22 11.76
CA LEU A 219 7.70 4.78 11.98
C LEU A 219 8.98 4.17 11.38
N PHE A 220 9.60 4.86 10.41
CA PHE A 220 10.86 4.41 9.82
C PHE A 220 12.07 4.70 10.71
N SER A 221 11.96 5.66 11.64
CA SER A 221 13.04 6.00 12.59
C SER A 221 13.54 4.79 13.39
N PRO A 222 12.68 4.02 14.11
CA PRO A 222 13.13 2.84 14.84
C PRO A 222 13.65 1.72 13.93
N LEU A 223 13.26 1.70 12.65
CA LEU A 223 13.68 0.69 11.67
C LEU A 223 15.04 0.98 11.02
N LEU A 224 15.58 2.19 11.15
CA LEU A 224 16.87 2.56 10.55
C LEU A 224 18.02 1.68 11.04
N GLY A 225 18.03 1.31 12.33
CA GLY A 225 19.02 0.39 12.88
C GLY A 225 18.91 -1.00 12.27
N ALA A 226 17.69 -1.51 12.08
CA ALA A 226 17.47 -2.80 11.42
C ALA A 226 17.99 -2.78 9.97
N PHE A 227 17.75 -1.72 9.20
CA PHE A 227 18.31 -1.59 7.86
C PHE A 227 19.85 -1.52 7.87
N HIS A 228 20.41 -0.70 8.75
CA HIS A 228 21.86 -0.51 8.88
C HIS A 228 22.60 -1.83 9.18
N GLU A 229 22.05 -2.65 10.08
CA GLU A 229 22.73 -3.86 10.55
C GLU A 229 22.50 -5.09 9.64
N SER A 230 21.49 -5.05 8.77
CA SER A 230 21.08 -6.24 8.00
C SER A 230 21.58 -6.27 6.56
N PHE A 231 21.95 -5.12 5.98
CA PHE A 231 22.27 -5.02 4.55
C PHE A 231 23.68 -4.49 4.29
N PRO A 232 24.34 -4.91 3.19
CA PRO A 232 25.62 -4.34 2.78
C PRO A 232 25.52 -2.83 2.48
N PRO A 233 26.66 -2.10 2.55
CA PRO A 233 26.73 -0.71 2.16
C PRO A 233 26.11 -0.41 0.79
N GLY A 234 25.30 0.65 0.74
CA GLY A 234 24.65 1.16 -0.48
C GLY A 234 23.45 0.36 -0.98
N VAL A 235 23.15 -0.81 -0.40
CA VAL A 235 22.00 -1.63 -0.79
C VAL A 235 20.67 -0.98 -0.43
N VAL A 236 20.59 -0.34 0.74
CA VAL A 236 19.44 0.46 1.17
C VAL A 236 19.93 1.87 1.49
N ASN A 237 19.31 2.87 0.88
CA ASN A 237 19.55 4.28 1.21
C ASN A 237 18.21 4.97 1.43
N THR A 238 18.11 5.77 2.49
CA THR A 238 16.84 6.42 2.88
C THR A 238 16.81 7.88 2.49
N LEU A 239 15.66 8.32 1.99
CA LEU A 239 15.43 9.67 1.51
C LEU A 239 14.21 10.29 2.18
N PHE A 240 14.41 11.42 2.85
CA PHE A 240 13.34 12.15 3.54
C PHE A 240 13.10 13.53 2.91
N GLY A 241 11.94 14.13 3.15
CA GLY A 241 11.60 15.43 2.57
C GLY A 241 10.62 15.37 1.40
N ALA A 242 10.38 16.53 0.79
CA ALA A 242 9.32 16.71 -0.19
C ALA A 242 9.58 15.93 -1.50
N GLY A 243 8.55 15.26 -2.03
CA GLY A 243 8.64 14.54 -3.32
C GLY A 243 9.18 15.41 -4.45
N ARG A 244 8.58 16.60 -4.64
CA ARG A 244 8.98 17.60 -5.66
C ARG A 244 10.46 18.03 -5.63
N THR A 245 11.17 17.82 -4.53
CA THR A 245 12.59 18.15 -4.39
C THR A 245 13.46 16.93 -4.62
N ILE A 246 13.05 15.78 -4.08
CA ILE A 246 13.87 14.57 -4.06
C ILE A 246 13.71 13.73 -5.34
N THR A 247 12.49 13.56 -5.85
CA THR A 247 12.22 12.57 -6.89
C THR A 247 12.59 13.02 -8.31
N PRO A 248 12.36 14.28 -8.74
CA PRO A 248 12.74 14.70 -10.09
C PRO A 248 14.23 14.46 -10.42
N PRO A 249 15.22 14.92 -9.63
CA PRO A 249 16.63 14.71 -9.98
C PRO A 249 17.03 13.23 -10.04
N LEU A 250 16.39 12.37 -9.23
CA LEU A 250 16.58 10.92 -9.31
C LEU A 250 16.09 10.36 -10.65
N MET A 251 14.88 10.73 -11.07
CA MET A 251 14.29 10.25 -12.32
C MET A 251 15.03 10.79 -13.54
N SER A 252 15.30 12.10 -13.57
CA SER A 252 16.01 12.77 -14.68
C SER A 252 17.45 12.27 -14.87
N SER A 253 18.06 11.67 -13.84
CA SER A 253 19.38 11.03 -13.95
C SER A 253 19.44 9.87 -14.95
N GLY A 254 18.30 9.21 -15.21
CA GLY A 254 18.23 8.01 -16.04
C GLY A 254 18.90 6.77 -15.43
N LYS A 255 19.17 6.78 -14.12
CA LYS A 255 19.83 5.70 -13.37
C LYS A 255 18.89 4.90 -12.47
N VAL A 256 17.60 5.24 -12.42
CA VAL A 256 16.58 4.44 -11.74
C VAL A 256 16.05 3.41 -12.74
N ASP A 257 16.28 2.14 -12.48
CA ASP A 257 15.84 1.05 -13.35
C ASP A 257 14.39 0.61 -13.05
N VAL A 258 13.96 0.77 -11.79
CA VAL A 258 12.60 0.42 -11.35
C VAL A 258 11.97 1.56 -10.54
N LEU A 259 10.80 2.03 -10.98
CA LEU A 259 9.92 2.89 -10.19
C LEU A 259 8.85 2.03 -9.52
N ALA A 260 8.99 1.83 -8.21
CA ALA A 260 7.99 1.18 -7.37
C ALA A 260 7.24 2.24 -6.56
N PHE A 261 6.06 2.62 -7.04
CA PHE A 261 5.32 3.76 -6.52
C PHE A 261 3.88 3.40 -6.24
N ILE A 262 3.40 3.76 -5.06
CA ILE A 262 2.00 3.65 -4.69
C ILE A 262 1.48 5.04 -4.32
N GLY A 263 0.51 5.54 -5.09
CA GLY A 263 0.03 6.93 -5.02
C GLY A 263 -0.95 7.25 -6.14
N SER A 264 -0.97 8.49 -6.66
CA SER A 264 -1.90 8.86 -7.74
C SER A 264 -1.32 8.62 -9.14
N SER A 265 -2.18 8.31 -10.11
CA SER A 265 -1.79 8.08 -11.51
C SER A 265 -1.09 9.31 -12.08
N LYS A 266 -1.61 10.51 -11.80
CA LYS A 266 -1.01 11.79 -12.19
C LYS A 266 0.43 11.97 -11.68
N ALA A 267 0.71 11.55 -10.45
CA ALA A 267 2.06 11.63 -9.89
C ALA A 267 2.99 10.60 -10.54
N ALA A 268 2.50 9.37 -10.79
CA ALA A 268 3.26 8.33 -11.48
C ALA A 268 3.65 8.77 -12.90
N ASP A 269 2.69 9.29 -13.67
CA ASP A 269 2.90 9.81 -15.01
C ASP A 269 3.94 10.93 -15.05
N ALA A 270 3.85 11.88 -14.11
CA ALA A 270 4.81 12.97 -14.00
C ALA A 270 6.23 12.43 -13.76
N LEU A 271 6.40 11.50 -12.83
CA LEU A 271 7.69 10.88 -12.51
C LEU A 271 8.27 10.08 -13.68
N GLN A 272 7.42 9.33 -14.40
CA GLN A 272 7.86 8.56 -15.57
C GLN A 272 8.33 9.48 -16.69
N LYS A 273 7.62 10.59 -16.95
CA LYS A 273 7.97 11.57 -17.99
C LYS A 273 9.32 12.26 -17.74
N GLU A 274 9.71 12.43 -16.48
CA GLU A 274 11.04 12.95 -16.12
C GLU A 274 12.18 11.99 -16.50
N HIS A 275 11.90 10.70 -16.67
CA HIS A 275 12.94 9.71 -16.93
C HIS A 275 13.37 9.72 -18.41
N PRO A 276 14.65 10.00 -18.73
CA PRO A 276 15.10 10.17 -20.12
C PRO A 276 15.08 8.87 -20.94
N LYS A 277 14.85 7.72 -20.30
CA LYS A 277 14.82 6.39 -20.93
C LYS A 277 13.55 5.62 -20.52
N MET A 278 12.37 6.18 -20.80
CA MET A 278 11.09 5.59 -20.38
C MET A 278 10.93 4.11 -20.75
N HIS A 279 11.38 3.70 -21.94
CA HIS A 279 11.33 2.30 -22.38
C HIS A 279 12.17 1.32 -21.54
N ARG A 280 13.10 1.82 -20.72
CA ARG A 280 13.94 1.01 -19.80
C ARG A 280 13.41 1.01 -18.37
N LEU A 281 12.62 2.02 -18.01
CA LEU A 281 12.09 2.17 -16.66
C LEU A 281 11.01 1.11 -16.43
N ARG A 282 11.32 0.11 -15.61
CA ARG A 282 10.31 -0.81 -15.11
C ARG A 282 9.41 -0.06 -14.14
N SER A 283 8.10 -0.17 -14.32
CA SER A 283 7.14 0.47 -13.42
C SER A 283 6.33 -0.60 -12.68
N VAL A 284 6.23 -0.44 -11.36
CA VAL A 284 5.39 -1.24 -10.47
C VAL A 284 4.54 -0.23 -9.70
N LEU A 285 3.32 -0.03 -10.18
CA LEU A 285 2.46 1.07 -9.75
C LEU A 285 1.19 0.52 -9.09
N GLY A 286 0.90 1.00 -7.88
CA GLY A 286 -0.41 0.81 -7.23
C GLY A 286 -1.09 2.17 -7.11
N LEU A 287 -2.24 2.35 -7.75
CA LEU A 287 -2.82 3.67 -7.97
C LEU A 287 -4.26 3.77 -7.43
N GLU A 288 -4.96 4.81 -7.86
CA GLU A 288 -6.31 5.17 -7.43
C GLU A 288 -7.37 4.11 -7.82
N ALA A 289 -8.49 4.12 -7.11
CA ALA A 289 -9.58 3.20 -7.37
C ALA A 289 -10.95 3.78 -6.98
N LYS A 290 -12.00 3.24 -7.60
CA LYS A 290 -13.39 3.57 -7.27
C LYS A 290 -14.24 2.31 -7.24
N ASN A 291 -13.86 1.35 -6.39
CA ASN A 291 -14.44 0.00 -6.42
C ASN A 291 -15.95 0.05 -6.13
N PRO A 292 -16.80 -0.47 -7.03
CA PRO A 292 -18.23 -0.58 -6.80
C PRO A 292 -18.60 -1.84 -6.01
N ALA A 293 -19.72 -1.76 -5.31
CA ALA A 293 -20.52 -2.90 -4.91
C ALA A 293 -21.83 -2.89 -5.70
N ILE A 294 -22.28 -4.06 -6.15
CA ILE A 294 -23.57 -4.27 -6.85
C ILE A 294 -24.40 -5.22 -5.99
N ILE A 295 -25.54 -4.76 -5.51
CA ILE A 295 -26.45 -5.55 -4.66
C ILE A 295 -27.70 -5.87 -5.48
N LEU A 296 -27.83 -7.14 -5.86
CA LEU A 296 -28.93 -7.70 -6.65
C LEU A 296 -30.22 -7.83 -5.83
N PRO A 297 -31.40 -7.90 -6.48
CA PRO A 297 -32.69 -7.95 -5.78
C PRO A 297 -32.86 -9.16 -4.83
N ASP A 298 -32.12 -10.23 -5.06
CA ASP A 298 -32.17 -11.49 -4.32
C ASP A 298 -31.06 -11.62 -3.26
N ALA A 299 -30.22 -10.59 -3.11
CA ALA A 299 -29.11 -10.59 -2.16
C ALA A 299 -29.57 -10.75 -0.72
N ASP A 300 -28.80 -11.49 0.08
CA ASP A 300 -28.93 -11.48 1.54
C ASP A 300 -28.63 -10.07 2.05
N LEU A 301 -29.66 -9.39 2.55
CA LEU A 301 -29.57 -7.99 2.94
C LEU A 301 -28.64 -7.79 4.14
N ASP A 302 -28.71 -8.67 5.14
CA ASP A 302 -27.94 -8.53 6.38
C ASP A 302 -26.45 -8.73 6.10
N MET A 303 -26.12 -9.77 5.33
CA MET A 303 -24.75 -10.04 4.89
C MET A 303 -24.22 -8.90 4.01
N SER A 304 -25.02 -8.42 3.06
CA SER A 304 -24.62 -7.33 2.16
C SER A 304 -24.34 -6.05 2.94
N VAL A 305 -25.16 -5.73 3.95
CA VAL A 305 -24.92 -4.57 4.83
C VAL A 305 -23.63 -4.75 5.62
N GLU A 306 -23.37 -5.91 6.21
CA GLU A 306 -22.15 -6.17 6.99
C GLU A 306 -20.89 -6.02 6.12
N GLU A 307 -20.84 -6.70 4.98
CA GLU A 307 -19.70 -6.67 4.08
C GLU A 307 -19.49 -5.28 3.45
N CYS A 308 -20.55 -4.59 3.04
CA CYS A 308 -20.42 -3.22 2.55
C CYS A 308 -19.97 -2.25 3.66
N LEU A 309 -20.39 -2.45 4.91
CA LEU A 309 -19.98 -1.60 6.03
C LEU A 309 -18.47 -1.73 6.28
N VAL A 310 -17.99 -2.96 6.41
CA VAL A 310 -16.56 -3.24 6.61
C VAL A 310 -15.75 -2.79 5.38
N GLY A 311 -16.25 -3.07 4.17
CA GLY A 311 -15.60 -2.72 2.90
C GLY A 311 -15.51 -1.21 2.65
N SER A 312 -16.48 -0.42 3.11
CA SER A 312 -16.47 1.04 2.95
C SER A 312 -15.77 1.78 4.09
N LEU A 313 -15.83 1.27 5.33
CA LEU A 313 -15.41 2.04 6.52
C LEU A 313 -14.20 1.50 7.27
N SER A 314 -13.66 0.33 6.93
CA SER A 314 -12.37 -0.11 7.48
C SER A 314 -11.30 0.96 7.27
N PHE A 315 -10.65 1.39 8.35
CA PHE A 315 -9.73 2.52 8.38
C PHE A 315 -10.33 3.82 7.77
N ASN A 316 -11.56 4.15 8.16
CA ASN A 316 -12.31 5.32 7.69
C ASN A 316 -12.53 5.35 6.17
N GLY A 317 -12.41 4.22 5.46
CA GLY A 317 -12.47 4.19 3.99
C GLY A 317 -11.22 4.71 3.27
N GLN A 318 -10.12 4.94 4.00
CA GLN A 318 -8.81 5.37 3.49
C GLN A 318 -8.01 4.19 2.91
N ARG A 319 -8.65 3.43 2.03
CA ARG A 319 -8.08 2.25 1.36
C ARG A 319 -8.35 2.36 -0.14
N CYS A 320 -7.35 2.08 -0.97
CA CYS A 320 -7.57 1.91 -2.41
C CYS A 320 -8.51 0.72 -2.69
N THR A 321 -8.53 -0.28 -1.81
CA THR A 321 -9.45 -1.42 -1.92
C THR A 321 -10.83 -1.17 -1.31
N ALA A 322 -11.14 0.01 -0.77
CA ALA A 322 -12.45 0.24 -0.15
C ALA A 322 -13.56 0.24 -1.21
N ILE A 323 -14.76 -0.16 -0.82
CA ILE A 323 -15.98 0.06 -1.61
C ILE A 323 -16.26 1.56 -1.58
N LYS A 324 -16.17 2.21 -2.75
CA LYS A 324 -16.31 3.66 -2.88
C LYS A 324 -17.68 4.09 -3.38
N ILE A 325 -18.47 3.15 -3.90
CA ILE A 325 -19.82 3.39 -4.42
C ILE A 325 -20.63 2.09 -4.37
N ILE A 326 -21.90 2.20 -3.99
CA ILE A 326 -22.80 1.05 -3.83
C ILE A 326 -24.00 1.24 -4.75
N PHE A 327 -24.18 0.31 -5.68
CA PHE A 327 -25.36 0.16 -6.51
C PHE A 327 -26.28 -0.85 -5.85
N VAL A 328 -27.54 -0.47 -5.61
CA VAL A 328 -28.52 -1.34 -4.96
C VAL A 328 -29.77 -1.40 -5.82
N HIS A 329 -30.27 -2.61 -6.08
CA HIS A 329 -31.48 -2.73 -6.89
C HIS A 329 -32.66 -2.02 -6.21
N GLN A 330 -33.43 -1.24 -6.98
CA GLN A 330 -34.46 -0.32 -6.48
C GLN A 330 -35.51 -1.01 -5.58
N SER A 331 -35.78 -2.30 -5.80
CA SER A 331 -36.75 -3.07 -5.00
C SER A 331 -36.34 -3.26 -3.53
N ILE A 332 -35.04 -3.13 -3.23
CA ILE A 332 -34.48 -3.32 -1.88
C ILE A 332 -33.68 -2.10 -1.37
N ALA A 333 -33.50 -1.06 -2.19
CA ALA A 333 -32.69 0.12 -1.89
C ALA A 333 -33.05 0.80 -0.55
N GLU A 334 -34.33 1.09 -0.31
CA GLU A 334 -34.78 1.74 0.94
C GLU A 334 -34.49 0.89 2.19
N LYS A 335 -34.68 -0.43 2.07
CA LYS A 335 -34.41 -1.38 3.17
C LYS A 335 -32.90 -1.46 3.45
N PHE A 336 -32.10 -1.50 2.39
CA PHE A 336 -30.65 -1.48 2.50
C PHE A 336 -30.16 -0.20 3.17
N VAL A 337 -30.57 0.98 2.67
CA VAL A 337 -30.16 2.28 3.21
C VAL A 337 -30.53 2.42 4.68
N THR A 338 -31.75 2.02 5.06
CA THR A 338 -32.19 2.03 6.47
C THR A 338 -31.32 1.13 7.35
N SER A 339 -31.04 -0.09 6.89
CA SER A 339 -30.25 -1.07 7.65
C SER A 339 -28.78 -0.65 7.73
N PHE A 340 -28.23 -0.11 6.65
CA PHE A 340 -26.87 0.40 6.58
C PHE A 340 -26.68 1.64 7.46
N ALA A 341 -27.64 2.57 7.47
CA ALA A 341 -27.64 3.73 8.37
C ALA A 341 -27.62 3.29 9.83
N LYS A 342 -28.44 2.30 10.20
CA LYS A 342 -28.43 1.71 11.55
C LYS A 342 -27.09 1.06 11.88
N ALA A 343 -26.49 0.34 10.94
CA ALA A 343 -25.19 -0.30 11.12
C ALA A 343 -24.05 0.73 11.31
N ILE A 344 -24.07 1.84 10.57
CA ILE A 344 -23.14 2.97 10.79
C ILE A 344 -23.30 3.53 12.20
N THR A 345 -24.52 3.79 12.65
CA THR A 345 -24.79 4.35 13.99
C THR A 345 -24.34 3.42 15.13
N ALA A 346 -24.26 2.10 14.87
CA ALA A 346 -23.76 1.13 15.83
C ALA A 346 -22.22 1.08 15.91
N LEU A 347 -21.49 1.72 14.98
CA LEU A 347 -20.03 1.75 15.01
C LEU A 347 -19.51 2.58 16.18
N THR A 348 -18.46 2.08 16.82
CA THR A 348 -17.71 2.84 17.82
C THR A 348 -16.73 3.78 17.12
N TYR A 349 -16.75 5.04 17.50
CA TYR A 349 -15.78 6.05 17.08
C TYR A 349 -15.07 6.63 18.30
N GLY A 350 -13.84 7.10 18.13
CA GLY A 350 -13.02 7.50 19.27
C GLY A 350 -11.54 7.64 18.95
N MET A 351 -10.73 7.60 20.00
CA MET A 351 -9.27 7.67 19.87
C MET A 351 -8.66 6.32 19.47
N PRO A 352 -7.53 6.30 18.73
CA PRO A 352 -6.86 5.09 18.26
C PRO A 352 -6.67 3.96 19.28
N TRP A 353 -6.45 4.29 20.55
CA TRP A 353 -6.16 3.33 21.63
C TRP A 353 -7.41 2.78 22.34
N GLU A 354 -8.60 3.26 21.99
CA GLU A 354 -9.84 2.83 22.63
C GLU A 354 -10.26 1.43 22.13
N PRO A 355 -10.60 0.49 23.03
CA PRO A 355 -11.05 -0.84 22.63
C PRO A 355 -12.29 -0.78 21.75
N GLY A 356 -12.24 -1.48 20.60
CA GLY A 356 -13.39 -1.60 19.69
C GLY A 356 -13.63 -0.40 18.77
N VAL A 357 -12.79 0.65 18.84
CA VAL A 357 -12.92 1.81 17.94
C VAL A 357 -12.71 1.40 16.47
N VAL A 358 -13.60 1.86 15.60
CA VAL A 358 -13.57 1.60 14.16
C VAL A 358 -13.32 2.89 13.38
N ILE A 359 -13.92 3.99 13.82
CA ILE A 359 -13.78 5.30 13.19
C ILE A 359 -12.88 6.20 14.03
N THR A 360 -11.85 6.75 13.40
CA THR A 360 -10.78 7.51 14.05
C THR A 360 -10.48 8.82 13.30
N PRO A 361 -9.71 9.76 13.90
CA PRO A 361 -9.29 10.98 13.23
C PRO A 361 -8.49 10.76 11.93
N LEU A 362 -8.62 11.67 10.97
CA LEU A 362 -8.01 11.57 9.64
C LEU A 362 -6.61 12.27 9.60
N PRO A 363 -5.55 11.59 9.11
CA PRO A 363 -4.17 12.09 9.10
C PRO A 363 -3.93 13.27 8.15
N GLU A 364 -4.65 13.33 7.03
CA GLU A 364 -4.43 14.32 5.99
C GLU A 364 -5.02 15.69 6.38
N PRO A 365 -4.23 16.77 6.37
CA PRO A 365 -4.72 18.13 6.61
C PRO A 365 -5.77 18.53 5.58
N GLY A 366 -6.88 19.14 6.01
CA GLY A 366 -7.93 19.61 5.09
C GLY A 366 -8.89 18.51 4.62
N LYS A 367 -8.69 17.25 5.04
CA LYS A 367 -9.53 16.12 4.60
C LYS A 367 -10.98 16.27 5.06
N PRO A 368 -11.30 16.62 6.32
CA PRO A 368 -12.69 16.83 6.73
C PRO A 368 -13.39 17.89 5.88
N GLU A 369 -12.73 19.00 5.56
CA GLU A 369 -13.27 20.08 4.73
C GLU A 369 -13.55 19.61 3.29
N TYR A 370 -12.63 18.83 2.71
CA TYR A 370 -12.83 18.22 1.40
C TYR A 370 -14.05 17.29 1.39
N LEU A 371 -14.18 16.42 2.40
CA LEU A 371 -15.31 15.49 2.53
C LEU A 371 -16.64 16.23 2.76
N SER A 372 -16.64 17.29 3.58
CA SER A 372 -17.81 18.16 3.76
C SER A 372 -18.22 18.82 2.45
N GLY A 373 -17.25 19.19 1.61
CA GLY A 373 -17.49 19.69 0.25
C GLY A 373 -18.18 18.67 -0.66
N LEU A 374 -17.82 17.38 -0.58
CA LEU A 374 -18.49 16.31 -1.33
C LEU A 374 -19.93 16.08 -0.83
N VAL A 375 -20.14 16.09 0.49
CA VAL A 375 -21.48 15.97 1.08
C VAL A 375 -22.37 17.14 0.69
N ALA A 376 -21.84 18.38 0.76
CA ALA A 376 -22.58 19.58 0.36
C ALA A 376 -22.94 19.57 -1.13
N ASP A 377 -22.02 19.12 -1.99
CA ASP A 377 -22.28 18.96 -3.42
C ASP A 377 -23.38 17.93 -3.70
N ALA A 378 -23.33 16.76 -3.06
CA ALA A 378 -24.35 15.73 -3.23
C ALA A 378 -25.73 16.23 -2.77
N ARG A 379 -25.80 16.94 -1.64
CA ARG A 379 -27.06 17.53 -1.15
C ARG A 379 -27.65 18.56 -2.10
N ARG A 380 -26.81 19.42 -2.69
CA ARG A 380 -27.24 20.41 -3.69
C ARG A 380 -27.87 19.76 -4.92
N HIS A 381 -27.43 18.55 -5.26
CA HIS A 381 -27.93 17.79 -6.40
C HIS A 381 -29.01 16.74 -6.01
N GLY A 382 -29.54 16.79 -4.78
CA GLY A 382 -30.72 16.03 -4.40
C GLY A 382 -30.48 14.79 -3.51
N ALA A 383 -29.23 14.44 -3.19
CA ALA A 383 -28.98 13.39 -2.20
C ALA A 383 -29.32 13.89 -0.78
N SER A 384 -29.70 12.96 0.09
CA SER A 384 -29.84 13.17 1.52
C SER A 384 -28.72 12.45 2.29
N VAL A 385 -28.44 12.92 3.51
CA VAL A 385 -27.63 12.16 4.47
C VAL A 385 -28.59 11.23 5.22
N ALA A 386 -28.43 9.92 5.02
CA ALA A 386 -29.40 8.92 5.47
C ALA A 386 -29.14 8.41 6.90
N ASN A 387 -27.97 8.65 7.47
CA ASN A 387 -27.65 8.29 8.86
C ASN A 387 -27.58 9.53 9.77
N GLU A 388 -28.03 9.37 11.01
CA GLU A 388 -28.05 10.45 12.00
C GLU A 388 -26.65 11.01 12.21
N GLY A 389 -26.52 12.35 12.11
CA GLY A 389 -25.27 13.07 12.30
C GLY A 389 -24.18 12.81 11.26
N GLY A 390 -24.51 12.13 10.15
CA GLY A 390 -23.58 11.92 9.06
C GLY A 390 -22.98 13.22 8.53
N GLY A 391 -21.66 13.24 8.37
CA GLY A 391 -20.92 14.42 7.89
C GLY A 391 -20.61 15.46 8.96
N SER A 392 -20.88 15.16 10.24
CA SER A 392 -20.43 15.99 11.36
C SER A 392 -18.91 16.00 11.45
N VAL A 393 -18.33 17.17 11.70
CA VAL A 393 -16.87 17.37 11.76
C VAL A 393 -16.47 17.90 13.14
N ARG A 394 -15.34 17.40 13.66
CA ARG A 394 -14.64 17.94 14.82
C ARG A 394 -13.15 17.88 14.55
N GLU A 395 -12.51 19.03 14.30
CA GLU A 395 -11.10 19.08 13.89
C GLU A 395 -10.82 18.10 12.74
N THR A 396 -9.88 17.17 12.93
CA THR A 396 -9.46 16.10 12.00
C THR A 396 -10.43 14.92 11.92
N PHE A 397 -11.47 14.89 12.77
CA PHE A 397 -12.45 13.80 12.78
C PHE A 397 -13.65 14.13 11.90
N PHE A 398 -14.09 13.15 11.10
CA PHE A 398 -15.27 13.22 10.25
C PHE A 398 -16.16 12.00 10.52
N TYR A 399 -17.39 12.25 10.97
CA TYR A 399 -18.35 11.18 11.24
C TYR A 399 -18.94 10.64 9.92
N PRO A 400 -19.03 9.30 9.73
CA PRO A 400 -19.42 8.72 8.45
C PRO A 400 -20.72 9.25 7.88
N ALA A 401 -20.76 9.56 6.58
CA ALA A 401 -21.94 10.07 5.89
C ALA A 401 -22.42 9.10 4.81
N LEU A 402 -23.61 8.53 4.99
CA LEU A 402 -24.32 7.73 4.00
C LEU A 402 -25.15 8.67 3.11
N LEU A 403 -24.83 8.73 1.82
CA LEU A 403 -25.51 9.60 0.85
C LEU A 403 -26.46 8.77 -0.02
N TYR A 404 -27.73 9.17 -0.07
CA TYR A 404 -28.75 8.50 -0.89
C TYR A 404 -29.92 9.45 -1.26
N PRO A 405 -30.49 9.36 -2.48
CA PRO A 405 -29.94 8.66 -3.64
C PRO A 405 -28.84 9.50 -4.29
N VAL A 406 -27.70 8.88 -4.59
CA VAL A 406 -26.63 9.52 -5.38
C VAL A 406 -26.93 9.41 -6.88
N THR A 407 -26.46 10.39 -7.66
CA THR A 407 -26.62 10.41 -9.12
C THR A 407 -25.32 10.80 -9.82
N ALA A 408 -25.26 10.61 -11.14
CA ALA A 408 -24.09 10.95 -11.96
C ALA A 408 -23.72 12.45 -11.99
N GLN A 409 -24.62 13.34 -11.56
CA GLN A 409 -24.35 14.79 -11.48
C GLN A 409 -23.53 15.17 -10.25
N MET A 410 -23.42 14.27 -9.27
CA MET A 410 -22.71 14.53 -8.02
C MET A 410 -21.23 14.21 -8.17
N ARG A 411 -20.35 15.07 -7.62
CA ARG A 411 -18.90 14.85 -7.62
C ARG A 411 -18.51 13.50 -7.03
N ILE A 412 -19.22 13.06 -5.99
CA ILE A 412 -18.96 11.78 -5.30
C ILE A 412 -19.15 10.55 -6.20
N TYR A 413 -19.83 10.68 -7.35
CA TYR A 413 -20.00 9.62 -8.34
C TYR A 413 -18.67 9.23 -9.01
N THR A 414 -17.81 10.21 -9.31
CA THR A 414 -16.53 10.01 -10.01
C THR A 414 -15.31 10.21 -9.11
N GLU A 415 -15.32 11.22 -8.23
CA GLU A 415 -14.17 11.54 -7.38
C GLU A 415 -13.95 10.49 -6.29
N GLU A 416 -12.72 9.97 -6.13
CA GLU A 416 -12.38 9.10 -5.01
C GLU A 416 -12.31 9.91 -3.70
N GLN A 417 -13.27 9.67 -2.80
CA GLN A 417 -13.38 10.39 -1.54
C GLN A 417 -12.28 10.09 -0.54
N PHE A 418 -11.72 8.87 -0.60
CA PHE A 418 -10.68 8.36 0.32
C PHE A 418 -10.94 8.73 1.80
N GLY A 419 -12.17 8.49 2.25
CA GLY A 419 -12.68 8.88 3.56
C GLY A 419 -14.10 8.36 3.76
N PRO A 420 -14.71 8.59 4.95
CA PRO A 420 -15.93 7.90 5.37
C PRO A 420 -17.20 8.56 4.79
N VAL A 421 -17.26 8.75 3.47
CA VAL A 421 -18.47 9.16 2.74
C VAL A 421 -18.88 8.00 1.84
N ILE A 422 -20.08 7.46 2.04
CA ILE A 422 -20.59 6.27 1.36
C ILE A 422 -21.73 6.67 0.40
N PRO A 423 -21.48 6.74 -0.91
CA PRO A 423 -22.54 7.00 -1.89
C PRO A 423 -23.30 5.72 -2.24
N VAL A 424 -24.64 5.78 -2.14
CA VAL A 424 -25.55 4.69 -2.53
C VAL A 424 -26.48 5.16 -3.64
N LEU A 425 -26.59 4.35 -4.69
CA LEU A 425 -27.40 4.62 -5.88
C LEU A 425 -28.40 3.49 -6.09
N PRO A 426 -29.69 3.80 -6.29
CA PRO A 426 -30.63 2.81 -6.79
C PRO A 426 -30.36 2.53 -8.27
N PHE A 427 -30.49 1.28 -8.68
CA PHE A 427 -30.56 0.90 -10.10
C PHE A 427 -31.79 0.03 -10.38
N SER A 428 -32.24 -0.01 -11.62
CA SER A 428 -33.38 -0.83 -12.05
C SER A 428 -32.99 -1.84 -13.13
N ASP A 429 -32.04 -1.47 -13.99
CA ASP A 429 -31.45 -2.36 -14.97
C ASP A 429 -30.00 -2.65 -14.56
N ILE A 430 -29.60 -3.91 -14.68
CA ILE A 430 -28.24 -4.34 -14.38
C ILE A 430 -27.22 -3.71 -15.34
N SER A 431 -27.64 -3.18 -16.49
CA SER A 431 -26.80 -2.39 -17.38
C SER A 431 -26.21 -1.15 -16.71
N ASP A 432 -26.93 -0.51 -15.78
CA ASP A 432 -26.50 0.75 -15.15
C ASP A 432 -25.14 0.61 -14.41
N PRO A 433 -24.97 -0.34 -13.45
CA PRO A 433 -23.68 -0.55 -12.80
C PRO A 433 -22.60 -1.08 -13.76
N ILE A 434 -22.97 -1.84 -14.80
CA ILE A 434 -22.01 -2.34 -15.80
C ILE A 434 -21.45 -1.18 -16.62
N GLU A 435 -22.30 -0.26 -17.07
CA GLU A 435 -21.90 0.94 -17.81
C GLU A 435 -21.04 1.85 -16.95
N TYR A 436 -21.37 2.03 -15.66
CA TYR A 436 -20.51 2.75 -14.72
C TYR A 436 -19.10 2.17 -14.65
N ILE A 437 -18.98 0.85 -14.46
CA ILE A 437 -17.68 0.16 -14.36
C ILE A 437 -16.90 0.28 -15.67
N THR A 438 -17.60 0.14 -16.80
CA THR A 438 -17.00 0.23 -18.13
C THR A 438 -16.46 1.63 -18.40
N ALA A 439 -17.23 2.68 -18.07
CA ALA A 439 -16.86 4.08 -18.27
C ALA A 439 -15.87 4.63 -17.22
N SER A 440 -15.71 3.95 -16.08
CA SER A 440 -14.76 4.37 -15.03
C SER A 440 -13.32 4.39 -15.55
N GLU A 441 -12.52 5.38 -15.14
CA GLU A 441 -11.06 5.36 -15.35
C GLU A 441 -10.36 4.32 -14.46
N TYR A 442 -11.08 3.71 -13.52
CA TYR A 442 -10.54 2.77 -12.54
C TYR A 442 -10.98 1.33 -12.81
N GLY A 443 -10.14 0.37 -12.41
CA GLY A 443 -10.34 -1.04 -12.75
C GLY A 443 -9.73 -2.02 -11.74
N GLN A 444 -9.79 -1.71 -10.45
CA GLN A 444 -9.18 -2.56 -9.42
C GLN A 444 -10.11 -3.74 -9.04
N GLN A 445 -11.26 -3.48 -8.42
CA GLN A 445 -12.17 -4.54 -7.94
C GLN A 445 -13.64 -4.16 -8.08
N VAL A 446 -14.51 -5.18 -8.03
CA VAL A 446 -15.96 -5.05 -7.82
C VAL A 446 -16.42 -6.10 -6.81
N SER A 447 -17.44 -5.80 -6.02
CA SER A 447 -18.17 -6.77 -5.21
C SER A 447 -19.58 -6.95 -5.75
N ILE A 448 -20.04 -8.19 -5.93
CA ILE A 448 -21.39 -8.52 -6.34
C ILE A 448 -22.07 -9.32 -5.24
N PHE A 449 -23.31 -8.95 -4.90
CA PHE A 449 -24.10 -9.59 -3.87
C PHE A 449 -25.40 -10.13 -4.46
N GLY A 450 -25.68 -11.43 -4.27
CA GLY A 450 -26.82 -12.14 -4.86
C GLY A 450 -26.72 -13.66 -4.68
N HIS A 451 -27.77 -14.40 -5.05
CA HIS A 451 -27.83 -15.87 -4.94
C HIS A 451 -28.09 -16.57 -6.28
N GLU A 452 -28.74 -15.90 -7.24
CA GLU A 452 -29.08 -16.47 -8.54
C GLU A 452 -27.82 -16.70 -9.37
N THR A 453 -27.49 -17.97 -9.56
CA THR A 453 -26.22 -18.40 -10.15
C THR A 453 -26.07 -18.00 -11.61
N THR A 454 -27.16 -17.97 -12.40
CA THR A 454 -27.09 -17.59 -13.81
C THR A 454 -26.82 -16.10 -13.96
N GLU A 455 -27.48 -15.25 -13.18
CA GLU A 455 -27.28 -13.80 -13.14
C GLU A 455 -25.87 -13.46 -12.66
N LEU A 456 -25.41 -14.08 -11.56
CA LEU A 456 -24.04 -13.91 -11.08
C LEU A 456 -23.00 -14.33 -12.13
N ALA A 457 -23.17 -15.49 -12.78
CA ALA A 457 -22.24 -15.93 -13.84
C ALA A 457 -22.20 -14.95 -15.01
N ASN A 458 -23.37 -14.48 -15.47
CA ASN A 458 -23.50 -13.49 -16.54
C ASN A 458 -22.87 -12.13 -16.19
N LEU A 459 -22.77 -11.80 -14.89
CA LEU A 459 -22.03 -10.63 -14.41
C LEU A 459 -20.53 -10.86 -14.30
N ILE A 460 -20.12 -12.01 -13.76
CA ILE A 460 -18.70 -12.30 -13.46
C ILE A 460 -17.86 -12.25 -14.73
N ASP A 461 -18.27 -12.96 -15.78
CA ASP A 461 -17.50 -13.12 -17.02
C ASP A 461 -17.13 -11.78 -17.71
N PRO A 462 -18.05 -10.81 -17.87
CA PRO A 462 -17.67 -9.49 -18.38
C PRO A 462 -16.90 -8.67 -17.33
N LEU A 463 -17.24 -8.75 -16.04
CA LEU A 463 -16.61 -7.93 -15.01
C LEU A 463 -15.13 -8.26 -14.79
N VAL A 464 -14.71 -9.53 -14.89
CA VAL A 464 -13.28 -9.90 -14.82
C VAL A 464 -12.44 -9.32 -15.96
N ASN A 465 -13.08 -8.84 -17.04
CA ASN A 465 -12.43 -8.12 -18.12
C ASN A 465 -12.32 -6.60 -17.86
N GLN A 466 -13.13 -6.06 -16.95
CA GLN A 466 -13.15 -4.64 -16.58
C GLN A 466 -12.36 -4.32 -15.32
N VAL A 467 -12.34 -5.25 -14.35
CA VAL A 467 -11.56 -5.14 -13.11
C VAL A 467 -10.58 -6.30 -12.97
N SER A 468 -9.74 -6.28 -11.93
CA SER A 468 -8.78 -7.35 -11.66
C SER A 468 -9.20 -8.30 -10.54
N ARG A 469 -10.31 -8.01 -9.85
CA ARG A 469 -10.90 -8.86 -8.82
C ARG A 469 -12.41 -8.68 -8.76
N VAL A 470 -13.14 -9.78 -8.89
CA VAL A 470 -14.58 -9.86 -8.63
C VAL A 470 -14.77 -10.62 -7.33
N ASN A 471 -15.45 -10.00 -6.36
CA ASN A 471 -15.78 -10.61 -5.07
C ASN A 471 -17.27 -10.98 -5.08
N ILE A 472 -17.62 -12.21 -4.71
CA ILE A 472 -19.00 -12.68 -4.62
C ILE A 472 -19.38 -12.69 -3.14
N ASN A 473 -20.46 -12.01 -2.78
CA ASN A 473 -21.00 -11.96 -1.42
C ASN A 473 -19.94 -11.62 -0.36
N SER A 474 -19.00 -10.73 -0.73
CA SER A 474 -17.85 -10.34 0.08
C SER A 474 -17.40 -8.96 -0.33
N GLN A 475 -16.87 -8.19 0.63
CA GLN A 475 -16.29 -6.89 0.37
C GLN A 475 -15.08 -6.91 -0.58
N CYS A 476 -14.77 -5.74 -1.15
CA CYS A 476 -13.49 -5.49 -1.79
C CYS A 476 -12.35 -5.55 -0.77
N GLN A 477 -11.30 -6.30 -1.08
CA GLN A 477 -10.20 -6.51 -0.14
C GLN A 477 -8.90 -6.88 -0.87
N ARG A 478 -7.78 -6.72 -0.17
CA ARG A 478 -6.46 -7.12 -0.70
C ARG A 478 -6.19 -8.60 -0.48
N GLY A 479 -6.39 -9.07 0.75
CA GLY A 479 -5.95 -10.40 1.16
C GLY A 479 -6.71 -11.56 0.52
N PRO A 480 -6.17 -12.79 0.65
CA PRO A 480 -4.80 -13.11 1.10
C PRO A 480 -3.69 -12.58 0.16
N ASP A 481 -2.51 -12.22 0.67
CA ASP A 481 -1.41 -11.59 -0.14
C ASP A 481 -0.74 -12.53 -1.16
N ILE A 482 -1.01 -13.83 -1.05
CA ILE A 482 -0.61 -14.82 -2.06
C ILE A 482 -1.41 -14.66 -3.37
N PHE A 483 -2.61 -14.08 -3.30
CA PHE A 483 -3.41 -13.83 -4.50
C PHE A 483 -2.91 -12.60 -5.27
N PRO A 484 -3.10 -12.57 -6.60
CA PRO A 484 -2.76 -11.41 -7.41
C PRO A 484 -3.48 -10.15 -6.94
N PHE A 485 -2.70 -9.09 -6.72
CA PHE A 485 -3.17 -7.74 -6.43
C PHE A 485 -2.69 -6.80 -7.53
N THR A 486 -3.62 -6.37 -8.36
CA THR A 486 -3.38 -5.47 -9.50
C THR A 486 -4.67 -4.71 -9.81
N GLY A 487 -4.62 -3.88 -10.84
CA GLY A 487 -5.74 -3.15 -11.40
C GLY A 487 -5.58 -3.00 -12.90
N ARG A 488 -6.69 -2.69 -13.57
CA ARG A 488 -6.74 -2.23 -14.96
C ARG A 488 -6.83 -0.70 -14.99
N LYS A 489 -6.69 -0.13 -16.19
CA LYS A 489 -6.84 1.31 -16.44
C LYS A 489 -5.89 2.11 -15.52
N ASP A 490 -6.35 3.17 -14.89
CA ASP A 490 -5.53 4.03 -14.03
C ASP A 490 -5.22 3.43 -12.65
N SER A 491 -5.63 2.19 -12.36
CA SER A 491 -5.50 1.61 -11.01
C SER A 491 -4.17 0.90 -10.72
N ALA A 492 -3.44 0.39 -11.72
CA ALA A 492 -2.14 -0.25 -11.49
C ALA A 492 -1.30 -0.47 -12.75
N VAL A 493 0.00 -0.69 -12.56
CA VAL A 493 0.91 -1.27 -13.56
C VAL A 493 1.75 -2.36 -12.89
N GLY A 494 1.73 -3.56 -13.46
CA GLY A 494 2.37 -4.74 -12.87
C GLY A 494 1.45 -5.43 -11.85
N THR A 495 1.87 -6.60 -11.38
CA THR A 495 1.09 -7.41 -10.43
C THR A 495 1.89 -7.58 -9.16
N LEU A 496 1.27 -7.24 -8.03
CA LEU A 496 1.81 -7.47 -6.70
C LEU A 496 1.12 -8.70 -6.12
N SER A 497 1.89 -9.67 -5.70
CA SER A 497 1.51 -10.75 -4.79
C SER A 497 2.82 -11.23 -4.17
N VAL A 498 2.77 -12.12 -3.19
CA VAL A 498 3.99 -12.74 -2.65
C VAL A 498 4.90 -13.27 -3.76
N SER A 499 4.35 -13.98 -4.75
CA SER A 499 5.15 -14.60 -5.83
C SER A 499 5.32 -13.72 -7.07
N ASP A 500 4.31 -12.91 -7.42
CA ASP A 500 4.37 -12.07 -8.62
C ASP A 500 5.24 -10.84 -8.41
N ALA A 501 5.35 -10.33 -7.18
CA ALA A 501 6.24 -9.22 -6.89
C ALA A 501 7.71 -9.62 -7.15
N LEU A 502 8.14 -10.83 -6.76
CA LEU A 502 9.48 -11.35 -7.12
C LEU A 502 9.72 -11.29 -8.63
N ARG A 503 8.70 -11.56 -9.45
CA ARG A 503 8.78 -11.48 -10.91
C ARG A 503 8.74 -10.04 -11.43
N ALA A 504 8.02 -9.14 -10.76
CA ALA A 504 7.94 -7.73 -11.13
C ALA A 504 9.29 -7.03 -10.99
N PHE A 505 10.07 -7.42 -9.97
CA PHE A 505 11.38 -6.87 -9.59
C PHE A 505 12.59 -7.63 -10.15
N SER A 506 12.38 -8.52 -11.12
CA SER A 506 13.46 -9.29 -11.73
C SER A 506 13.14 -9.68 -13.17
N ILE A 507 14.13 -10.13 -13.93
CA ILE A 507 13.95 -10.58 -15.31
C ILE A 507 14.55 -11.98 -15.50
N ARG A 508 13.98 -12.79 -16.39
CA ARG A 508 14.58 -14.08 -16.74
C ARG A 508 15.88 -13.86 -17.50
N ALA A 509 16.94 -14.48 -17.03
CA ALA A 509 18.23 -14.59 -17.70
C ALA A 509 18.50 -16.06 -18.05
N LEU A 510 19.23 -16.27 -19.13
CA LEU A 510 19.58 -17.59 -19.65
C LEU A 510 21.10 -17.66 -19.79
N VAL A 511 21.71 -18.64 -19.14
CA VAL A 511 23.05 -19.09 -19.52
C VAL A 511 22.88 -20.32 -20.39
N ALA A 512 23.42 -20.27 -21.61
CA ALA A 512 23.26 -21.33 -22.60
C ALA A 512 24.58 -21.73 -23.23
N ALA A 513 24.65 -22.99 -23.66
CA ALA A 513 25.76 -23.53 -24.42
C ALA A 513 25.24 -24.52 -25.48
N ARG A 514 25.98 -24.67 -26.59
CA ARG A 514 25.73 -25.76 -27.54
C ARG A 514 25.87 -27.10 -26.82
N ASP A 515 24.98 -28.05 -27.11
CA ASP A 515 25.04 -29.42 -26.62
C ASP A 515 26.22 -30.16 -27.27
N SER A 516 27.39 -30.02 -26.67
CA SER A 516 28.64 -30.69 -27.03
C SER A 516 29.34 -31.21 -25.78
N ASP A 517 30.19 -32.22 -25.93
CA ASP A 517 30.91 -32.82 -24.78
C ASP A 517 31.80 -31.82 -24.06
N GLN A 518 32.50 -30.96 -24.81
CA GLN A 518 33.31 -29.88 -24.23
C GLN A 518 32.48 -28.92 -23.36
N ASN A 519 31.30 -28.49 -23.83
CA ASN A 519 30.45 -27.58 -23.08
C ASN A 519 29.80 -28.26 -21.86
N LYS A 520 29.43 -29.54 -21.99
CA LYS A 520 28.96 -30.36 -20.86
C LYS A 520 30.02 -30.44 -19.78
N GLU A 521 31.29 -30.64 -20.15
CA GLU A 521 32.40 -30.69 -19.21
C GLU A 521 32.61 -29.34 -18.50
N ILE A 522 32.58 -28.24 -19.24
CA ILE A 522 32.68 -26.88 -18.66
C ILE A 522 31.56 -26.65 -17.64
N ILE A 523 30.30 -26.89 -18.03
CA ILE A 523 29.14 -26.69 -17.15
C ILE A 523 29.25 -27.61 -15.92
N ARG A 524 29.59 -28.89 -16.11
CA ARG A 524 29.73 -29.86 -15.02
C ARG A 524 30.81 -29.43 -14.02
N ASN A 525 31.95 -28.94 -14.49
CA ASN A 525 33.03 -28.47 -13.62
C ASN A 525 32.61 -27.20 -12.87
N ILE A 526 31.92 -26.26 -13.52
CA ILE A 526 31.39 -25.06 -12.84
C ILE A 526 30.43 -25.43 -11.71
N VAL A 527 29.47 -26.33 -11.99
CA VAL A 527 28.46 -26.79 -11.02
C VAL A 527 29.13 -27.56 -9.88
N ARG A 528 29.95 -28.57 -10.20
CA ARG A 528 30.59 -29.45 -9.21
C ARG A 528 31.52 -28.70 -8.25
N GLU A 529 32.20 -27.65 -8.75
CA GLU A 529 33.16 -26.88 -7.97
C GLU A 529 32.54 -25.61 -7.36
N GLY A 530 31.22 -25.39 -7.53
CA GLY A 530 30.53 -24.23 -6.97
C GLY A 530 31.05 -22.88 -7.49
N LYS A 531 31.58 -22.83 -8.71
CA LYS A 531 32.26 -21.65 -9.27
C LYS A 531 31.33 -20.52 -9.69
N SER A 532 30.01 -20.75 -9.70
CA SER A 532 29.02 -19.78 -10.15
C SER A 532 27.73 -19.91 -9.33
N ASN A 533 27.28 -18.79 -8.75
CA ASN A 533 25.98 -18.71 -8.07
C ASN A 533 24.81 -18.86 -9.05
N PHE A 534 25.00 -18.48 -10.31
CA PHE A 534 23.99 -18.63 -11.34
C PHE A 534 23.91 -20.09 -11.81
N LEU A 535 25.05 -20.67 -12.20
CA LEU A 535 25.17 -22.07 -12.61
C LEU A 535 25.25 -23.04 -11.42
N SER A 536 24.38 -22.86 -10.42
CA SER A 536 24.22 -23.80 -9.31
C SER A 536 23.01 -24.70 -9.55
N THR A 537 23.08 -25.95 -9.11
CA THR A 537 21.92 -26.86 -9.02
C THR A 537 21.41 -27.02 -7.59
N ASP A 538 22.08 -26.37 -6.63
CA ASP A 538 21.63 -26.34 -5.25
C ASP A 538 20.35 -25.50 -5.17
N PHE A 539 19.47 -25.92 -4.28
CA PHE A 539 18.25 -25.20 -3.96
C PHE A 539 18.03 -25.20 -2.45
N ILE A 540 17.33 -24.17 -2.00
CA ILE A 540 17.09 -23.92 -0.58
C ILE A 540 15.86 -24.75 -0.15
N LEU A 541 15.99 -25.47 0.96
CA LEU A 541 14.90 -26.28 1.55
C LEU A 541 13.83 -25.43 2.25
#